data_AF-A0A7J7NKL9-F1
#
_entry.id   AF-A0A7J7NKL9-F1
#
_cell.length_a   1.000
_cell.length_b   1.000
_cell.length_c   1.000
_cell.angle_alpha   90.00
_cell.angle_beta   90.00
_cell.angle_gamma   90.00
#
_symmetry.space_group_name_H-M   'P 1'
#
loop_
_entity.id
_entity.type
_entity.pdbx_description
1 polymer ?
#
loop_
_entity_poly.entity_id
_entity_poly.type
_entity_poly.pdbx_seq_one_letter_code
_entity_poly.pdbx_strand_id
1 'polypeptide(L)'
;MFQALLRRMHLQQVGTSKEENLNNDIVGCARLFNEAAQISLDDADVHIVLGVLYNLSKEYDKAIGSFQTVLKLKPRNYYLWNKLGTAQG
;
A
#
# COMPACT_ATOMS: atom_id res chain seq x y z
N MET A 1 12.19 1.20 -11.31
CA MET A 1 11.56 2.20 -10.40
C MET A 1 11.23 1.61 -9.03
N PHE A 2 10.56 0.45 -8.95
CA PHE A 2 10.15 -0.21 -7.69
C PHE A 2 11.29 -0.51 -6.69
N GLN A 3 12.45 -0.99 -7.17
CA GLN A 3 13.61 -1.26 -6.31
C GLN A 3 14.25 0.01 -5.69
N ALA A 4 14.13 1.16 -6.36
CA ALA A 4 14.68 2.42 -5.86
C ALA A 4 13.85 2.94 -4.67
N LEU A 5 12.54 2.73 -4.68
CA LEU A 5 11.62 3.04 -3.59
C LEU A 5 11.92 2.17 -2.35
N LEU A 6 12.05 0.85 -2.53
CA LEU A 6 12.41 -0.07 -1.44
C LEU A 6 13.77 0.27 -0.81
N ARG A 7 14.74 0.69 -1.62
CA ARG A 7 16.07 1.07 -1.13
C ARG A 7 16.06 2.38 -0.33
N ARG A 8 15.21 3.34 -0.71
CA ARG A 8 15.01 4.59 0.05
C ARG A 8 14.36 4.32 1.40
N MET A 9 13.35 3.43 1.45
CA MET A 9 12.71 3.02 2.71
C MET A 9 13.70 2.38 3.70
N HIS A 10 14.75 1.71 3.22
CA HIS A 10 15.75 1.11 4.10
C HIS A 10 16.73 2.13 4.71
N LEU A 11 16.95 3.26 4.04
CA LEU A 11 17.98 4.25 4.43
C LEU A 11 17.50 5.31 5.43
N GLN A 12 16.18 5.51 5.62
CA GLN A 12 15.65 6.49 6.56
C GLN A 12 15.68 6.05 8.04
N GLN A 13 16.12 4.80 8.33
CA GLN A 13 16.06 4.21 9.68
C GLN A 13 17.06 4.77 10.72
N VAL A 14 17.89 5.77 10.41
CA VAL A 14 19.08 6.11 11.24
C VAL A 14 18.85 7.15 12.36
N GLY A 15 17.68 7.78 12.50
CA GLY A 15 17.47 8.80 13.57
C GLY A 15 16.06 8.94 14.15
N THR A 16 15.10 8.20 13.61
CA THR A 16 13.69 8.05 14.06
C THR A 16 13.49 7.13 15.26
N SER A 17 12.52 7.34 16.18
CA SER A 17 11.92 6.17 16.84
C SER A 17 11.37 5.25 15.73
N LYS A 18 11.55 3.93 15.85
CA LYS A 18 11.27 3.00 14.74
C LYS A 18 9.83 3.10 14.23
N GLU A 19 8.88 3.40 15.12
CA GLU A 19 7.46 3.62 14.78
C GLU A 19 7.20 4.96 14.10
N GLU A 20 7.82 6.05 14.56
CA GLU A 20 7.66 7.37 13.94
C GLU A 20 8.26 7.44 12.54
N ASN A 21 9.41 6.79 12.36
CA ASN A 21 9.99 6.58 11.02
C ASN A 21 9.08 5.75 10.12
N LEU A 22 8.56 4.63 10.65
CA LEU A 22 7.65 3.79 9.89
C LEU A 22 6.39 4.55 9.46
N ASN A 23 5.80 5.35 10.36
CA ASN A 23 4.62 6.15 10.05
C ASN A 23 4.92 7.22 8.99
N ASN A 24 6.04 7.94 9.10
CA ASN A 24 6.46 8.92 8.09
C ASN A 24 6.72 8.26 6.73
N ASP A 25 7.34 7.09 6.73
CA ASP A 25 7.61 6.32 5.51
C ASP A 25 6.31 5.83 4.86
N ILE A 26 5.34 5.35 5.66
CA ILE A 26 4.03 4.90 5.17
C ILE A 26 3.27 6.07 4.55
N VAL A 27 3.20 7.23 5.21
CA VAL A 27 2.50 8.42 4.70
C VAL A 27 3.15 8.89 3.40
N GLY A 28 4.48 8.95 3.35
CA GLY A 28 5.22 9.33 2.14
C GLY A 28 4.96 8.37 0.97
N CYS A 29 4.98 7.07 1.23
CA CYS A 29 4.67 6.05 0.23
C CYS A 29 3.22 6.15 -0.25
N ALA A 30 2.26 6.28 0.67
CA ALA A 30 0.85 6.36 0.31
C ALA A 30 0.57 7.55 -0.61
N ARG A 31 1.21 8.70 -0.38
CA ARG A 31 1.11 9.87 -1.26
C ARG A 31 1.61 9.58 -2.67
N LEU A 32 2.81 9.00 -2.80
CA LEU A 32 3.41 8.67 -4.10
C LEU A 32 2.56 7.67 -4.89
N PHE A 33 2.01 6.65 -4.21
CA PHE A 33 1.16 5.66 -4.87
C PHE A 33 -0.23 6.22 -5.20
N ASN A 34 -0.75 7.18 -4.44
CA ASN A 34 -1.98 7.91 -4.83
C ASN A 34 -1.76 8.74 -6.10
N GLU A 35 -0.62 9.43 -6.22
CA GLU A 35 -0.25 10.13 -7.45
C GLU A 35 -0.12 9.15 -8.63
N ALA A 36 0.50 7.99 -8.43
CA ALA A 36 0.60 6.94 -9.46
C ALA A 36 -0.79 6.41 -9.88
N ALA A 37 -1.71 6.23 -8.94
CA ALA A 37 -3.07 5.77 -9.20
C ALA A 37 -3.86 6.78 -10.06
N GLN A 38 -3.55 8.09 -10.01
CA GLN A 38 -4.16 9.08 -10.90
C GLN A 38 -3.70 8.95 -12.36
N ILE A 39 -2.51 8.39 -12.60
CA ILE A 39 -1.96 8.21 -13.94
C ILE A 39 -2.49 6.91 -14.58
N SER A 40 -2.60 5.86 -13.77
CA SER A 40 -3.15 4.57 -14.21
C SER A 40 -4.12 4.03 -13.15
N LEU A 41 -5.39 4.36 -13.33
CA LEU A 41 -6.48 4.00 -12.41
C LEU A 41 -6.67 2.48 -12.30
N ASP A 42 -6.25 1.73 -13.32
CA ASP A 42 -6.43 0.28 -13.44
C ASP A 42 -5.13 -0.51 -13.20
N ASP A 43 -4.11 0.10 -12.60
CA ASP A 43 -2.89 -0.62 -12.22
C ASP A 43 -3.11 -1.41 -10.93
N ALA A 44 -3.34 -2.71 -11.07
CA ALA A 44 -3.56 -3.63 -9.96
C ALA A 44 -2.39 -3.62 -8.95
N ASP A 45 -1.14 -3.45 -9.38
CA ASP A 45 0.01 -3.53 -8.48
C ASP A 45 0.11 -2.26 -7.63
N VAL A 46 -0.27 -1.10 -8.18
CA VAL A 46 -0.44 0.15 -7.43
C VAL A 46 -1.49 0.00 -6.34
N HIS A 47 -2.67 -0.55 -6.67
CA HIS A 47 -3.74 -0.75 -5.68
C HIS A 47 -3.39 -1.80 -4.62
N ILE A 48 -2.57 -2.81 -4.92
CA ILE A 48 -2.05 -3.74 -3.90
C ILE A 48 -1.22 -3.00 -2.88
N VAL A 49 -0.31 -2.13 -3.33
CA VAL A 49 0.58 -1.39 -2.42
C VAL A 49 -0.23 -0.39 -1.59
N LEU A 50 -1.16 0.36 -2.19
CA LEU A 50 -2.05 1.25 -1.45
C LEU A 50 -2.84 0.50 -0.37
N GLY A 51 -3.40 -0.66 -0.69
CA GLY A 51 -4.14 -1.46 0.29
C GLY A 51 -3.28 -1.89 1.48
N VAL A 52 -2.01 -2.26 1.25
CA VAL A 52 -1.07 -2.60 2.32
C VAL A 52 -0.72 -1.37 3.16
N LEU A 53 -0.43 -0.23 2.53
CA LEU A 53 -0.09 1.01 3.23
C LEU A 53 -1.25 1.50 4.09
N TYR A 54 -2.47 1.49 3.57
CA TYR A 54 -3.66 1.84 4.33
C TYR A 54 -3.92 0.89 5.51
N ASN A 55 -3.69 -0.41 5.33
CA ASN A 55 -3.83 -1.37 6.42
C ASN A 55 -2.81 -1.10 7.54
N LEU A 56 -1.55 -0.80 7.19
CA LEU A 56 -0.52 -0.41 8.15
C LEU A 56 -0.86 0.89 8.89
N SER A 57 -1.51 1.84 8.22
CA SER A 57 -2.04 3.08 8.82
C SER A 57 -3.38 2.91 9.52
N LYS A 58 -3.93 1.69 9.60
CA LYS A 58 -5.26 1.38 10.17
C LYS A 58 -6.43 2.09 9.47
N GLU A 59 -6.23 2.53 8.24
CA GLU A 59 -7.27 3.09 7.37
C GLU A 59 -8.00 1.97 6.62
N TYR A 60 -8.67 1.08 7.37
CA TYR A 60 -9.18 -0.19 6.84
C TYR A 60 -10.17 -0.03 5.69
N ASP A 61 -11.05 0.97 5.72
CA ASP A 61 -12.01 1.23 4.64
C ASP A 61 -11.32 1.52 3.30
N LYS A 62 -10.23 2.31 3.34
CA LYS A 62 -9.43 2.61 2.15
C LYS A 62 -8.68 1.38 1.67
N ALA A 63 -8.14 0.59 2.61
CA ALA A 63 -7.46 -0.67 2.29
C ALA A 63 -8.40 -1.65 1.56
N ILE A 64 -9.63 -1.81 2.07
CA ILE A 64 -10.66 -2.65 1.47
C ILE A 64 -10.99 -2.15 0.06
N GLY A 65 -11.19 -0.84 -0.13
CA GLY A 65 -11.46 -0.25 -1.44
C GLY A 65 -10.35 -0.55 -2.47
N SER A 66 -9.08 -0.37 -2.08
CA SER A 66 -7.95 -0.70 -2.96
C SER A 66 -7.90 -2.19 -3.32
N PHE A 67 -8.07 -3.09 -2.34
CA PHE A 67 -8.07 -4.53 -2.63
C PHE A 67 -9.27 -4.97 -3.48
N GLN A 68 -10.44 -4.36 -3.32
CA GLN A 68 -11.58 -4.60 -4.18
C GLN A 68 -11.32 -4.19 -5.63
N THR A 69 -10.64 -3.06 -5.87
CA THR A 69 -10.22 -2.66 -7.23
C THR A 69 -9.32 -3.71 -7.86
N VAL A 70 -8.35 -4.24 -7.11
CA VAL A 70 -7.48 -5.30 -7.60
C VAL A 70 -8.26 -6.57 -7.92
N LEU A 71 -9.26 -6.95 -7.11
CA LEU A 71 -10.10 -8.11 -7.41
C LEU A 71 -10.99 -7.90 -8.65
N LYS A 72 -11.42 -6.67 -8.94
CA LYS A 72 -12.11 -6.37 -10.20
C LYS A 72 -11.20 -6.55 -11.41
N LEU A 73 -9.94 -6.12 -11.31
CA LEU A 73 -8.94 -6.19 -12.38
C LEU A 73 -8.35 -7.60 -12.56
N LYS A 74 -8.11 -8.29 -11.45
CA LYS A 74 -7.47 -9.61 -11.36
C LYS A 74 -8.32 -10.54 -10.46
N PRO A 75 -9.51 -10.97 -10.89
CA PRO A 75 -10.47 -11.72 -10.06
C PRO A 75 -9.96 -13.08 -9.55
N ARG A 76 -8.92 -13.64 -10.17
CA ARG A 76 -8.30 -14.91 -9.77
C ARG A 76 -7.08 -14.75 -8.86
N ASN A 77 -6.83 -13.57 -8.31
CA ASN A 77 -5.69 -13.33 -7.43
C ASN A 77 -5.99 -13.78 -5.98
N TYR A 78 -5.83 -15.07 -5.70
CA TYR A 78 -6.09 -15.69 -4.39
C TYR A 78 -5.30 -15.07 -3.23
N TYR A 79 -4.11 -14.51 -3.49
CA TYR A 79 -3.30 -13.83 -2.48
C TYR A 79 -4.00 -12.60 -1.87
N LEU A 80 -4.86 -11.91 -2.62
CA LEU A 80 -5.58 -10.74 -2.11
C LEU A 80 -6.77 -11.08 -1.21
N TRP A 81 -7.38 -12.25 -1.36
CA TRP A 81 -8.50 -12.65 -0.50
C TRP A 81 -8.06 -12.77 0.96
N ASN A 82 -6.84 -13.27 1.20
CA ASN A 82 -6.24 -13.29 2.54
C ASN A 82 -6.05 -11.87 3.10
N LYS A 83 -5.61 -10.91 2.28
CA LYS A 83 -5.43 -9.52 2.71
C LYS A 83 -6.74 -8.81 3.01
N LEU A 84 -7.79 -9.09 2.24
CA LEU A 84 -9.14 -8.58 2.50
C LEU A 84 -9.71 -9.13 3.80
N GLY A 85 -9.53 -10.44 4.06
CA GLY A 85 -9.92 -11.04 5.33
C GLY A 85 -9.24 -10.37 6.52
N THR A 86 -7.92 -10.12 6.45
CA THR A 86 -7.18 -9.38 7.49
C THR A 86 -7.60 -7.92 7.64
N ALA A 87 -8.11 -7.28 6.58
CA ALA A 87 -8.57 -5.89 6.65
C ALA A 87 -9.99 -5.75 7.22
N GLN A 88 -10.78 -6.83 7.24
CA GLN A 88 -12.18 -6.83 7.69
C GLN A 88 -12.38 -7.40 9.10
N GLY A 89 -11.43 -8.20 9.61
CA GLY A 89 -11.48 -8.79 10.96
C GLY A 89 -10.69 -7.98 11.97
#